data_AF-A0A9P7V6P4-F1
#
_entry.id   AF-A0A9P7V6P4-F1
#
_cell.length_a   1.000
_cell.length_b   1.000
_cell.length_c   1.000
_cell.angle_alpha   90.00
_cell.angle_beta   90.00
_cell.angle_gamma   90.00
#
_symmetry.space_group_name_H-M   'P 1'
#
loop_
_entity.id
_entity.type
_entity.pdbx_description
1 polymer ?
#
loop_
_entity_poly.entity_id
_entity_poly.type
_entity_poly.pdbx_seq_one_letter_code
_entity_poly.pdbx_strand_id
1 'polypeptide(L)'
;MNSDTKLIGSIPDIDIDETLNVEGQYYREGVESGLAQGAADQYRDGLQYGYQTGYQRFLVVGYCKGLWEWWSYKYGDDKEHERIKCHLNQLETYLKEIDNSNDEAVVEKYEKTVIKIRNKIRVIATVLKEPQLAKAIDDVIAIGGQVHLNENPDDMW
;
A
#
# COMPACT_ATOMS: atom_id res chain seq x y z
N MET A 1 -12.99 -70.98 53.20
CA MET A 1 -13.43 -69.81 53.99
C MET A 1 -12.88 -68.57 53.30
N ASN A 2 -13.82 -67.83 52.70
CA ASN A 2 -13.83 -66.43 52.24
C ASN A 2 -12.59 -65.83 51.57
N SER A 3 -12.70 -65.01 50.53
CA SER A 3 -13.77 -64.68 49.57
C SER A 3 -13.07 -63.71 48.61
N ASP A 4 -13.41 -63.80 47.34
CA ASP A 4 -13.06 -62.83 46.31
C ASP A 4 -13.36 -61.39 46.74
N THR A 5 -12.34 -60.53 46.69
CA THR A 5 -12.55 -59.10 46.46
C THR A 5 -11.43 -58.58 45.57
N LYS A 6 -11.55 -58.82 44.26
CA LYS A 6 -10.93 -57.95 43.26
C LYS A 6 -11.59 -56.58 43.40
N LEU A 7 -10.98 -55.67 44.16
CA LEU A 7 -11.35 -54.26 44.15
C LEU A 7 -10.87 -53.66 42.83
N ILE A 8 -11.78 -53.73 41.86
CA ILE A 8 -12.16 -52.71 40.89
C ILE A 8 -11.04 -51.71 40.59
N GLY A 9 -10.52 -51.78 39.36
CA GLY A 9 -9.53 -50.85 38.85
C GLY A 9 -9.95 -49.40 39.13
N SER A 10 -8.99 -48.61 39.60
CA SER A 10 -9.11 -47.16 39.76
C SER A 10 -9.87 -46.58 38.57
N ILE A 11 -11.09 -46.13 38.81
CA ILE A 11 -11.76 -45.21 37.90
C ILE A 11 -10.78 -44.04 37.78
N PRO A 12 -10.34 -43.64 36.57
CA PRO A 12 -9.55 -42.42 36.44
C PRO A 12 -10.34 -41.31 37.12
N ASP A 13 -9.69 -40.53 37.97
CA ASP A 13 -10.30 -39.41 38.67
C ASP A 13 -10.75 -38.40 37.60
N ILE A 14 -11.98 -38.56 37.11
CA ILE A 14 -12.58 -37.65 36.14
C ILE A 14 -12.88 -36.41 36.94
N ASP A 15 -12.17 -35.32 36.67
CA ASP A 15 -12.51 -34.01 37.19
C ASP A 15 -13.87 -33.60 36.61
N ILE A 16 -14.91 -33.93 37.37
CA ILE A 16 -16.31 -33.74 36.99
C ILE A 16 -16.61 -32.23 36.93
N ASP A 17 -15.92 -31.43 37.74
CA ASP A 17 -16.08 -29.97 37.77
C ASP A 17 -15.52 -29.34 36.50
N GLU A 18 -14.37 -29.81 36.00
CA GLU A 18 -13.85 -29.39 34.69
C GLU A 18 -14.74 -29.86 33.52
N THR A 19 -15.27 -31.08 33.61
CA THR A 19 -16.14 -31.67 32.58
C THR A 19 -17.51 -30.98 32.50
N LEU A 20 -18.04 -30.50 33.63
CA LEU A 20 -19.32 -29.77 33.71
C LEU A 20 -19.18 -28.27 33.42
N ASN A 21 -17.97 -27.71 33.34
CA ASN A 21 -17.72 -26.32 32.98
C ASN A 21 -17.78 -26.07 31.46
N VAL A 22 -18.92 -26.43 30.88
CA VAL A 22 -19.18 -26.39 29.44
C VAL A 22 -19.17 -24.94 28.92
N GLU A 23 -19.68 -23.98 29.70
CA GLU A 23 -19.67 -22.56 29.35
C GLU A 23 -18.25 -21.99 29.27
N GLY A 24 -17.39 -22.33 30.22
CA GLY A 24 -15.98 -21.90 30.21
C GLY A 24 -15.18 -22.53 29.07
N GLN A 25 -15.50 -23.76 28.68
CA GLN A 25 -14.92 -24.41 27.49
C GLN A 25 -15.33 -23.68 26.20
N TYR A 26 -16.64 -23.47 25.98
CA TYR A 26 -17.13 -22.75 24.79
C TYR A 26 -16.66 -21.29 24.73
N TYR A 27 -16.51 -20.62 25.87
CA TYR A 27 -15.96 -19.26 25.91
C TYR A 27 -14.49 -19.24 25.45
N ARG A 28 -13.66 -20.17 25.95
CA ARG A 28 -12.26 -20.29 25.52
C ARG A 28 -12.14 -20.64 24.04
N GLU A 29 -12.93 -21.62 23.59
CA GLU A 29 -12.99 -22.00 22.17
C GLU A 29 -13.46 -20.84 21.28
N GLY A 30 -14.46 -20.07 21.72
CA GLY A 30 -14.96 -18.90 21.00
C GLY A 30 -13.93 -17.77 20.91
N VAL A 31 -13.18 -17.51 21.99
CA VAL A 31 -12.08 -16.52 21.99
C VAL A 31 -10.94 -16.99 21.09
N GLU A 32 -10.52 -18.25 21.20
CA GLU A 32 -9.45 -18.81 20.37
C GLU A 32 -9.84 -18.83 18.88
N SER A 33 -11.06 -19.27 18.57
CA SER A 33 -11.61 -19.25 17.22
C SER A 33 -11.72 -17.83 16.68
N GLY A 34 -12.19 -16.87 17.48
CA GLY A 34 -12.30 -15.46 17.11
C GLY A 34 -10.93 -14.82 16.84
N LEU A 35 -9.92 -15.13 17.66
CA LEU A 35 -8.55 -14.66 17.45
C LEU A 35 -7.91 -15.27 16.20
N ALA A 36 -8.10 -16.58 15.98
CA ALA A 36 -7.57 -17.27 14.81
C ALA A 36 -8.22 -16.75 13.51
N GLN A 37 -9.54 -16.57 13.51
CA GLN A 37 -10.27 -16.02 12.38
C GLN A 37 -9.88 -14.56 12.13
N GLY A 38 -9.82 -13.74 13.19
CA GLY A 38 -9.40 -12.34 13.10
C GLY A 38 -7.98 -12.19 12.55
N ALA A 39 -7.03 -13.03 12.96
CA ALA A 39 -5.68 -13.02 12.42
C ALA A 39 -5.64 -13.40 10.93
N ALA A 40 -6.43 -14.41 10.51
CA ALA A 40 -6.51 -14.83 9.12
C ALA A 40 -7.12 -13.73 8.23
N ASP A 41 -8.17 -13.05 8.70
CA ASP A 41 -8.83 -11.98 7.97
C ASP A 41 -7.93 -10.73 7.89
N GLN A 42 -7.29 -10.33 8.98
CA GLN A 42 -6.31 -9.23 8.97
C GLN A 42 -5.16 -9.48 7.99
N TYR A 43 -4.67 -10.71 7.92
CA TYR A 43 -3.63 -11.08 6.97
C TYR A 43 -4.09 -10.94 5.51
N ARG A 44 -5.31 -11.41 5.21
CA ARG A 44 -5.91 -11.28 3.87
C ARG A 44 -6.15 -9.83 3.49
N ASP A 45 -6.69 -9.04 4.41
CA ASP A 45 -6.97 -7.62 4.21
C ASP A 45 -5.68 -6.84 3.99
N GLY A 46 -4.64 -7.13 4.79
CA GLY A 46 -3.32 -6.52 4.63
C GLY A 46 -2.69 -6.83 3.26
N LEU A 47 -2.80 -8.08 2.79
CA LEU A 47 -2.36 -8.44 1.45
C LEU A 47 -3.13 -7.70 0.36
N GLN A 48 -4.46 -7.69 0.42
CA GLN A 48 -5.30 -7.00 -0.56
C GLN A 48 -4.99 -5.51 -0.61
N TYR A 49 -4.85 -4.88 0.56
CA TYR A 49 -4.50 -3.48 0.68
C TYR A 49 -3.12 -3.17 0.09
N GLY A 50 -2.13 -4.03 0.35
CA GLY A 50 -0.79 -3.91 -0.24
C GLY A 50 -0.83 -3.98 -1.77
N TYR A 51 -1.60 -4.92 -2.33
CA TYR A 51 -1.78 -5.03 -3.79
C TYR A 51 -2.47 -3.80 -4.39
N GLN A 52 -3.55 -3.32 -3.77
CA GLN A 52 -4.25 -2.12 -4.22
C GLN A 52 -3.33 -0.91 -4.22
N THR A 53 -2.64 -0.67 -3.10
CA THR A 53 -1.72 0.45 -2.92
C THR A 53 -0.56 0.38 -3.93
N GLY A 54 0.02 -0.80 -4.12
CA GLY A 54 1.08 -1.01 -5.10
C GLY A 54 0.61 -0.69 -6.52
N TYR A 55 -0.53 -1.23 -6.93
CA TYR A 55 -1.10 -0.99 -8.26
C TYR A 55 -1.33 0.50 -8.53
N GLN A 56 -1.92 1.22 -7.56
CA GLN A 56 -2.16 2.66 -7.66
C GLN A 56 -0.86 3.44 -7.86
N ARG A 57 0.17 3.12 -7.08
CA ARG A 57 1.49 3.75 -7.20
C ARG A 57 2.12 3.50 -8.57
N PHE A 58 2.12 2.25 -9.02
CA PHE A 58 2.66 1.89 -10.34
C PHE A 58 1.93 2.58 -11.49
N LEU A 59 0.61 2.78 -11.39
CA LEU A 59 -0.18 3.43 -12.42
C LEU A 59 0.20 4.91 -12.58
N VAL A 60 0.38 5.62 -11.46
CA VAL A 60 0.87 7.02 -11.46
C VAL A 60 2.26 7.11 -12.09
N VAL A 61 3.18 6.25 -11.68
CA VAL A 61 4.56 6.25 -12.21
C VAL A 61 4.58 5.91 -13.69
N GLY A 62 3.80 4.90 -14.12
CA GLY A 62 3.69 4.48 -15.51
C GLY A 62 3.18 5.61 -16.40
N TYR A 63 2.16 6.33 -15.96
CA TYR A 63 1.64 7.49 -16.69
C TYR A 63 2.70 8.60 -16.81
N CYS A 64 3.40 8.92 -15.73
CA CYS A 64 4.48 9.92 -15.73
C CYS A 64 5.63 9.53 -16.67
N LYS A 65 6.03 8.24 -16.69
CA LYS A 65 7.04 7.72 -17.61
C LYS A 65 6.59 7.84 -19.06
N GLY A 66 5.34 7.45 -19.37
CA GLY A 66 4.78 7.56 -20.72
C GLY A 66 4.76 9.00 -21.24
N LEU A 67 4.40 9.97 -20.38
CA LEU A 67 4.48 11.39 -20.75
C LEU A 67 5.91 11.85 -21.02
N TRP A 68 6.86 11.47 -20.16
CA TRP A 68 8.26 11.79 -20.36
C TRP A 68 8.80 11.20 -21.67
N GLU A 69 8.49 9.93 -21.98
CA GLU A 69 8.90 9.27 -23.23
C GLU A 69 8.30 9.98 -24.45
N TRP A 70 7.00 10.28 -24.40
CA TRP A 70 6.32 10.95 -25.50
C TRP A 70 6.86 12.36 -25.77
N TRP A 71 7.07 13.16 -24.71
CA TRP A 71 7.66 14.49 -24.85
C TRP A 71 9.13 14.43 -25.27
N SER A 72 9.90 13.48 -24.77
CA SER A 72 11.30 13.29 -25.17
C SER A 72 11.41 12.88 -26.63
N TYR A 73 10.50 12.03 -27.12
CA TYR A 73 10.43 11.67 -28.54
C TYR A 73 10.06 12.87 -29.43
N LYS A 74 9.07 13.67 -29.02
CA LYS A 74 8.54 14.77 -29.83
C LYS A 74 9.42 16.02 -29.82
N TYR A 75 10.06 16.33 -28.69
CA TYR A 75 10.77 17.59 -28.46
C TYR A 75 12.26 17.43 -28.10
N GLY A 76 12.77 16.20 -27.97
CA GLY A 76 14.15 15.95 -27.50
C GLY A 76 15.25 16.45 -28.44
N ASP A 77 14.96 16.58 -29.73
CA ASP A 77 15.89 17.01 -30.78
C ASP A 77 15.59 18.42 -31.31
N ASP A 78 14.59 19.09 -30.73
CA ASP A 78 14.16 20.40 -31.18
C ASP A 78 15.02 21.53 -30.58
N LYS A 79 15.75 22.23 -31.44
CA LYS A 79 16.65 23.34 -31.06
C LYS A 79 15.89 24.57 -30.58
N GLU A 80 14.61 24.71 -30.89
CA GLU A 80 13.79 25.85 -30.43
C GLU A 80 13.44 25.73 -28.92
N HIS A 81 13.57 24.53 -28.35
CA HIS A 81 13.04 24.20 -27.02
C HIS A 81 14.11 23.72 -26.02
N GLU A 82 15.31 24.33 -26.03
CA GLU A 82 16.41 23.98 -25.10
C GLU A 82 15.99 24.03 -23.61
N ARG A 83 15.07 24.93 -23.25
CA ARG A 83 14.50 25.02 -21.88
C ARG A 83 13.68 23.78 -21.51
N ILE A 84 12.97 23.20 -22.47
CA ILE A 84 12.15 21.99 -22.27
C ILE A 84 13.07 20.79 -22.07
N LYS A 85 14.16 20.71 -22.84
CA LYS A 85 15.17 19.66 -22.68
C LYS A 85 15.75 19.60 -21.27
N CYS A 86 16.06 20.76 -20.68
CA CYS A 86 16.48 20.84 -19.28
C CYS A 86 15.41 20.28 -18.32
N HIS A 87 14.14 20.63 -18.53
CA HIS A 87 13.04 20.11 -17.71
C HIS A 87 12.78 18.61 -17.91
N LEU A 88 12.94 18.09 -19.12
CA LEU A 88 12.83 16.66 -19.41
C LEU A 88 13.96 15.85 -18.76
N ASN A 89 15.19 16.38 -18.76
CA ASN A 89 16.31 15.74 -18.04
C ASN A 89 16.07 15.73 -16.53
N GLN A 90 15.54 16.82 -15.96
CA GLN A 90 15.17 16.85 -14.53
C GLN A 90 14.07 15.83 -14.21
N LEU A 91 13.07 15.72 -15.08
CA LEU A 91 11.99 14.74 -14.95
C LEU A 91 12.54 13.31 -15.03
N GLU A 92 13.48 13.03 -15.94
CA GLU A 92 14.15 11.73 -16.05
C GLU A 92 14.88 11.35 -14.75
N THR A 93 15.62 12.29 -14.15
CA THR A 93 16.31 12.05 -12.87
C THR A 93 15.32 11.67 -11.78
N TYR A 94 14.23 12.41 -11.62
CA TYR A 94 13.22 12.08 -10.62
C TYR A 94 12.55 10.74 -10.86
N LEU A 95 12.34 10.35 -12.13
CA LEU A 95 11.77 9.04 -12.48
C LEU A 95 12.73 7.87 -12.18
N LYS A 96 14.04 8.10 -12.23
CA LYS A 96 15.08 7.11 -11.87
C LYS A 96 15.28 6.97 -10.36
N GLU A 97 14.96 8.01 -9.59
CA GLU A 97 15.01 7.99 -8.12
C GLU A 97 13.92 7.12 -7.48
N ILE A 98 12.92 6.68 -8.25
CA ILE A 98 11.85 5.81 -7.76
C ILE A 98 12.40 4.39 -7.59
N ASP A 99 12.57 3.99 -6.34
CA ASP A 99 12.84 2.62 -5.93
C ASP A 99 11.54 1.81 -5.82
N ASN A 100 11.59 0.53 -6.19
CA ASN A 100 10.48 -0.42 -6.12
C ASN A 100 10.58 -1.35 -4.89
N SER A 101 11.51 -1.09 -3.97
CA SER A 101 11.59 -1.82 -2.70
C SER A 101 10.37 -1.56 -1.79
N ASN A 102 10.05 -2.53 -0.93
CA ASN A 102 8.91 -2.52 -0.01
C ASN A 102 9.23 -1.89 1.37
N ASP A 103 10.32 -1.12 1.50
CA ASP A 103 10.71 -0.53 2.78
C ASP A 103 9.89 0.73 3.11
N GLU A 104 9.60 0.96 4.39
CA GLU A 104 8.83 2.13 4.84
C GLU A 104 9.52 3.47 4.49
N ALA A 105 10.85 3.51 4.59
CA ALA A 105 11.64 4.66 4.15
C ALA A 105 11.56 4.92 2.64
N VAL A 106 11.19 3.91 1.84
CA VAL A 106 10.99 4.04 0.39
C VAL A 106 9.62 4.63 0.09
N VAL A 107 8.61 4.37 0.92
CA VAL A 107 7.27 4.97 0.80
C VAL A 107 7.31 6.50 0.95
N GLU A 108 7.97 7.00 2.00
CA GLU A 108 8.06 8.45 2.21
C GLU A 108 8.85 9.15 1.08
N LYS A 109 9.93 8.52 0.62
CA LYS A 109 10.70 9.00 -0.53
C LYS A 109 9.85 8.99 -1.80
N TYR A 110 9.06 7.94 -2.03
CA TYR A 110 8.15 7.83 -3.17
C TYR A 110 7.18 9.02 -3.21
N GLU A 111 6.48 9.31 -2.11
CA GLU A 111 5.49 10.40 -2.07
C GLU A 111 6.14 11.76 -2.37
N LYS A 112 7.28 12.05 -1.74
CA LYS A 112 8.06 13.27 -2.00
C LYS A 112 8.50 13.37 -3.45
N THR A 113 8.94 12.28 -4.05
CA THR A 113 9.39 12.23 -5.45
C THR A 113 8.21 12.38 -6.42
N VAL A 114 7.06 11.76 -6.15
CA VAL A 114 5.84 11.92 -6.97
C VAL A 114 5.35 13.37 -6.98
N ILE A 115 5.39 14.07 -5.85
CA ILE A 115 5.04 15.49 -5.79
C ILE A 115 5.98 16.33 -6.69
N LYS A 116 7.29 16.06 -6.63
CA LYS A 116 8.27 16.73 -7.51
C LYS A 116 8.00 16.45 -8.99
N ILE A 117 7.72 15.19 -9.34
CA ILE A 117 7.39 14.76 -10.71
C ILE A 117 6.13 15.47 -11.19
N ARG A 118 5.05 15.46 -10.41
CA ARG A 118 3.78 16.12 -10.74
C ARG A 118 3.99 17.61 -11.03
N ASN A 119 4.71 18.31 -10.15
CA ASN A 119 5.01 19.73 -10.32
C ASN A 119 5.83 19.98 -11.58
N LYS A 120 6.81 19.13 -11.87
CA LYS A 120 7.61 19.24 -13.10
C LYS A 120 6.76 19.02 -14.36
N ILE A 121 5.89 18.02 -14.35
CA ILE A 121 4.97 17.75 -15.46
C ILE A 121 4.04 18.95 -15.68
N ARG A 122 3.50 19.58 -14.63
CA ARG A 122 2.68 20.79 -14.78
C ARG A 122 3.44 21.93 -15.46
N VAL A 123 4.71 22.13 -15.11
CA VAL A 123 5.56 23.14 -15.75
C VAL A 123 5.74 22.80 -17.24
N ILE A 124 6.11 21.56 -17.56
CA ILE A 124 6.32 21.13 -18.95
C ILE A 124 5.03 21.28 -19.77
N ALA A 125 3.91 20.80 -19.24
CA ALA A 125 2.59 20.91 -19.87
C ALA A 125 2.16 22.38 -20.10
N THR A 126 2.50 23.28 -19.18
CA THR A 126 2.22 24.72 -19.34
C THR A 126 3.06 25.33 -20.46
N VAL A 127 4.34 24.98 -20.52
CA VAL A 127 5.25 25.46 -21.57
C VAL A 127 4.82 24.93 -22.95
N LEU A 128 4.42 23.67 -23.01
CA LEU A 128 3.97 22.99 -24.24
C LEU A 128 2.52 23.31 -24.64
N LYS A 129 1.78 24.05 -23.79
CA LYS A 129 0.36 24.36 -23.98
C LYS A 129 -0.53 23.10 -24.05
N GLU A 130 -0.19 22.07 -23.29
CA GLU A 130 -0.92 20.82 -23.16
C GLU A 130 -1.42 20.57 -21.71
N PRO A 131 -2.15 21.52 -21.08
CA PRO A 131 -2.55 21.42 -19.68
C PRO A 131 -3.47 20.22 -19.38
N GLN A 132 -4.17 19.70 -20.39
CA GLN A 132 -5.01 18.51 -20.28
C GLN A 132 -4.23 17.26 -19.84
N LEU A 133 -2.97 17.13 -20.26
CA LEU A 133 -2.13 15.98 -19.92
C LEU A 133 -1.70 16.01 -18.45
N ALA A 134 -1.51 17.21 -17.89
CA ALA A 134 -1.23 17.40 -16.47
C ALA A 134 -2.47 17.16 -15.61
N LYS A 135 -3.67 17.56 -16.08
CA LYS A 135 -4.93 17.28 -15.39
C LYS A 135 -5.22 15.79 -15.29
N ALA A 136 -4.92 15.02 -16.34
CA ALA A 136 -5.09 13.57 -16.32
C ALA A 136 -4.23 12.85 -15.27
N ILE A 137 -3.10 13.44 -14.82
CA ILE A 137 -2.35 12.92 -13.66
C ILE A 137 -3.15 13.07 -12.39
N ASP A 138 -3.79 14.23 -12.21
CA ASP A 138 -4.60 14.49 -11.02
C ASP A 138 -5.79 13.53 -10.98
N ASP A 139 -6.39 13.23 -12.14
CA ASP A 139 -7.45 12.23 -12.27
C ASP A 139 -6.94 10.81 -11.94
N VAL A 140 -5.75 10.44 -12.45
CA VAL A 140 -5.11 9.16 -12.15
C VAL A 140 -4.76 9.01 -10.67
N ILE A 141 -4.28 10.07 -10.02
CA ILE A 141 -4.03 10.10 -8.57
C ILE A 141 -5.35 10.01 -7.81
N ALA A 142 -6.41 10.68 -8.26
CA ALA A 142 -7.72 10.65 -7.61
C ALA A 142 -8.40 9.26 -7.69
N ILE A 143 -8.26 8.56 -8.81
CA ILE A 143 -8.71 7.16 -8.98
C ILE A 143 -7.89 6.23 -8.06
N GLY A 144 -6.67 6.63 -7.70
CA GLY A 144 -5.80 5.95 -6.74
C GLY A 144 -6.17 6.09 -5.27
N GLY A 145 -7.32 6.69 -4.93
CA GLY A 145 -7.71 6.94 -3.55
C GLY A 145 -7.03 8.20 -3.00
N GLN A 146 -7.70 8.87 -2.06
CA GLN A 146 -7.23 10.12 -1.47
C GLN A 146 -5.82 9.96 -0.91
N VAL A 147 -4.82 10.40 -1.68
CA VAL A 147 -3.63 10.98 -1.09
C VAL A 147 -4.17 12.08 -0.18
N HIS A 148 -4.15 11.85 1.14
CA HIS A 148 -4.41 12.90 2.11
C HIS A 148 -3.31 13.93 1.92
N LEU A 149 -3.56 14.87 1.03
CA LEU A 149 -2.80 16.09 0.92
C LEU A 149 -3.24 16.91 2.13
N ASN A 150 -2.32 17.16 3.05
CA ASN A 150 -2.53 18.19 4.05
C ASN A 150 -2.73 19.50 3.27
N GLU A 151 -3.95 20.02 3.27
CA GLU A 151 -4.33 21.25 2.56
C GLU A 151 -3.88 22.52 3.31
N ASN A 152 -3.11 22.37 4.41
CA ASN A 152 -2.71 23.50 5.24
C ASN A 152 -1.47 24.21 4.66
N PRO A 153 -1.60 25.47 4.18
CA PRO A 153 -0.47 26.23 3.65
C PRO A 153 0.58 26.59 4.72
N ASP A 154 0.23 26.49 6.00
CA ASP A 154 1.08 26.86 7.13
C ASP A 154 2.19 25.84 7.43
N ASP A 155 2.09 24.62 6.90
CA ASP A 155 3.13 23.57 7.00
C ASP A 155 4.16 23.63 5.84
N MET A 156 4.08 24.63 4.96
CA MET A 156 4.96 24.79 3.79
C MET A 156 6.12 25.80 3.98
N TRP A 157 6.42 26.21 5.21
CA TRP A 157 7.57 27.04 5.56
C TRP A 157 8.54 26.31 6.48
#